data_AF-A0A6A4Z9W6-F1
#
_entry.id   AF-A0A6A4Z9W6-F1
#
_cell.length_a   1.000
_cell.length_b   1.000
_cell.length_c   1.000
_cell.angle_alpha   90.00
_cell.angle_beta   90.00
_cell.angle_gamma   90.00
#
_symmetry.space_group_name_H-M   'P 1'
#
loop_
_entity.id
_entity.type
_entity.pdbx_description
1 polymer ?
#
loop_
_entity_poly.entity_id
_entity_poly.type
_entity_poly.pdbx_seq_one_letter_code
_entity_poly.pdbx_strand_id
1 'polypeptide(L)'
;MLSKVSTKPYLSFIMECSESINYIILTPVRQTIVAAVTLAGLTHVTIDQRNAICVQDAGFYGVCMNYLGETASFLQAYMNVSALDAQVQQATAAVRLFDFELVQYGAVDMTSPLQLDRLLLFNPLDDRIDIYAWMFMVEWALGIREGVRFEGDH
;
A
#
# COMPACT_ATOMS: atom_id res chain seq x y z
N MET A 1 12.44 26.94 6.73
CA MET A 1 13.25 26.05 7.58
C MET A 1 12.57 24.69 7.53
N LEU A 2 13.04 23.81 6.64
CA LEU A 2 12.36 22.56 6.28
C LEU A 2 12.65 21.51 7.35
N SER A 3 11.65 21.16 8.15
CA SER A 3 11.69 19.99 9.02
C SER A 3 11.66 18.73 8.15
N LYS A 4 12.85 18.21 7.80
CA LYS A 4 13.00 16.85 7.30
C LYS A 4 12.92 15.92 8.49
N VAL A 5 11.71 15.51 8.85
CA VAL A 5 11.48 14.33 9.71
C VAL A 5 11.14 13.19 8.77
N SER A 6 12.05 12.23 8.62
CA SER A 6 11.78 10.99 7.90
C SER A 6 12.64 9.89 8.48
N THR A 7 12.04 9.07 9.36
CA THR A 7 12.65 7.88 9.95
C THR A 7 11.56 6.85 10.22
N LYS A 8 11.16 6.09 9.19
CA LYS A 8 10.08 5.10 9.29
C LYS A 8 10.34 3.86 8.41
N PRO A 9 11.15 2.89 8.86
CA PRO A 9 11.25 1.57 8.23
C PRO A 9 10.09 0.66 8.67
N TYR A 10 9.19 0.30 7.75
CA TYR A 10 8.16 -0.69 8.02
C TYR A 10 8.79 -2.08 8.25
N LEU A 11 8.25 -2.84 9.21
CA LEU A 11 8.83 -4.07 9.77
C LEU A 11 9.60 -4.95 8.79
N SER A 12 10.85 -5.26 9.17
CA SER A 12 11.66 -6.34 8.62
C SER A 12 12.40 -7.00 9.78
N PHE A 13 12.24 -8.31 9.97
CA PHE A 13 12.93 -9.08 11.02
C PHE A 13 14.45 -9.25 10.74
N ILE A 14 14.91 -8.79 9.57
CA ILE A 14 16.30 -8.90 9.11
C ILE A 14 17.02 -7.56 9.02
N MET A 15 16.35 -6.43 9.28
CA MET A 15 16.97 -5.10 9.20
C MET A 15 17.02 -4.42 10.55
N GLU A 16 18.18 -3.83 10.86
CA GLU A 16 18.37 -2.97 12.03
C GLU A 16 17.60 -1.65 11.85
N CYS A 17 17.26 -0.99 12.96
CA CYS A 17 16.72 0.37 12.93
C CYS A 17 17.67 1.29 12.15
N SER A 18 17.15 2.02 11.16
CA SER A 18 17.96 2.87 10.31
C SER A 18 17.25 4.19 10.02
N GLU A 19 18.01 5.28 10.12
CA GLU A 19 17.53 6.61 9.71
C GLU A 19 17.47 6.78 8.19
N SER A 20 18.16 5.90 7.45
CA SER A 20 18.25 5.95 5.99
C SER A 20 17.25 5.02 5.30
N ILE A 21 16.62 4.12 6.04
CA ILE A 21 15.60 3.20 5.53
C ILE A 21 14.25 3.73 6.00
N ASN A 22 13.55 4.41 5.11
CA ASN A 22 12.25 5.04 5.35
C ASN A 22 11.19 4.55 4.36
N TYR A 23 11.37 3.34 3.83
CA TYR A 23 10.53 2.73 2.81
C TYR A 23 10.14 1.30 3.21
N ILE A 24 9.08 0.79 2.60
CA ILE A 24 8.72 -0.63 2.62
C ILE A 24 9.04 -1.26 1.27
N ILE A 25 9.46 -2.52 1.26
CA ILE A 25 9.74 -3.25 0.02
C ILE A 25 8.47 -3.97 -0.43
N LEU A 26 8.02 -3.62 -1.62
CA LEU A 26 6.93 -4.29 -2.33
C LEU A 26 7.43 -4.65 -3.73
N THR A 27 7.44 -5.94 -4.05
CA THR A 27 7.93 -6.47 -5.34
C THR A 27 6.83 -7.30 -6.00
N PRO A 28 5.71 -6.67 -6.40
CA PRO A 28 4.53 -7.39 -6.85
C PRO A 28 4.76 -7.94 -8.26
N VAL A 29 4.28 -9.16 -8.51
CA VAL A 29 4.20 -9.69 -9.88
C VAL A 29 3.10 -8.98 -10.67
N ARG A 30 3.14 -9.06 -12.01
CA ARG A 30 2.17 -8.37 -12.89
C ARG A 30 0.71 -8.69 -12.55
N GLN A 31 0.43 -9.94 -12.18
CA GLN A 31 -0.91 -10.39 -11.79
C GLN A 31 -1.40 -9.65 -10.53
N THR A 32 -0.52 -9.44 -9.54
CA THR A 32 -0.82 -8.66 -8.33
C THR A 32 -1.14 -7.22 -8.68
N ILE A 33 -0.38 -6.60 -9.61
CA ILE A 33 -0.63 -5.22 -10.04
C ILE A 33 -2.00 -5.10 -10.74
N VAL A 34 -2.33 -6.03 -11.66
CA VAL A 34 -3.63 -6.07 -12.35
C VAL A 34 -4.78 -6.21 -11.35
N ALA A 35 -4.66 -7.11 -10.37
CA ALA A 35 -5.65 -7.29 -9.33
C ALA A 35 -5.79 -6.04 -8.45
N ALA A 36 -4.68 -5.44 -8.03
CA ALA A 36 -4.67 -4.25 -7.18
C ALA A 36 -5.29 -3.03 -7.87
N VAL A 37 -4.98 -2.77 -9.14
CA VAL A 37 -5.61 -1.68 -9.92
C VAL A 37 -7.11 -1.90 -10.04
N THR A 38 -7.55 -3.14 -10.24
CA THR A 38 -8.99 -3.49 -10.31
C THR A 38 -9.68 -3.27 -8.96
N LEU A 39 -9.11 -3.79 -7.88
CA LEU A 39 -9.66 -3.69 -6.52
C LEU A 39 -9.65 -2.25 -5.99
N ALA A 40 -8.68 -1.44 -6.38
CA ALA A 40 -8.61 -0.01 -6.07
C ALA A 40 -9.57 0.83 -6.92
N GLY A 41 -10.29 0.26 -7.89
CA GLY A 41 -11.18 1.01 -8.78
C GLY A 41 -10.45 1.95 -9.75
N LEU A 42 -9.19 1.67 -10.06
CA LEU A 42 -8.30 2.54 -10.82
C LEU A 42 -8.29 2.25 -12.33
N THR A 43 -9.27 1.49 -12.84
CA THR A 43 -9.41 1.21 -14.28
C THR A 43 -9.46 2.49 -15.12
N HIS A 44 -10.09 3.56 -14.61
CA HIS A 44 -10.19 4.86 -15.28
C HIS A 44 -9.38 5.95 -14.55
N VAL A 45 -8.18 5.61 -14.06
CA VAL A 45 -7.33 6.55 -13.31
C VAL A 45 -6.92 7.77 -14.15
N THR A 46 -7.14 8.96 -13.58
CA THR A 46 -6.74 10.22 -14.20
C THR A 46 -5.25 10.53 -13.99
N ILE A 47 -4.70 11.49 -14.74
CA ILE A 47 -3.30 11.93 -14.54
C ILE A 47 -3.09 12.46 -13.12
N ASP A 48 -4.03 13.26 -12.59
CA ASP A 48 -3.92 13.84 -11.25
C ASP A 48 -3.98 12.77 -10.16
N GLN A 49 -4.88 11.77 -10.29
CA GLN A 49 -4.91 10.62 -9.38
C GLN A 49 -3.60 9.81 -9.45
N ARG A 50 -3.09 9.54 -10.65
CA ARG A 50 -1.79 8.86 -10.80
C ARG A 50 -0.68 9.64 -10.10
N ASN A 51 -0.61 10.96 -10.28
CA ASN A 51 0.38 11.80 -9.61
C ASN A 51 0.24 11.71 -8.08
N ALA A 52 -0.99 11.78 -7.55
CA ALA A 52 -1.28 11.71 -6.13
C ALA A 52 -0.93 10.35 -5.48
N ILE A 53 -1.04 9.27 -6.25
CA ILE A 53 -0.65 7.91 -5.85
C ILE A 53 0.86 7.73 -5.96
N CYS A 54 1.46 8.13 -7.09
CA CYS A 54 2.87 7.86 -7.37
C CYS A 54 3.84 8.72 -6.56
N VAL A 55 3.40 9.86 -6.01
CA VAL A 55 4.20 10.64 -5.06
C VAL A 55 4.45 9.88 -3.74
N GLN A 56 3.64 8.87 -3.41
CA GLN A 56 3.87 8.02 -2.24
C GLN A 56 5.09 7.09 -2.42
N ASP A 57 5.50 6.82 -3.66
CA ASP A 57 6.71 6.08 -4.01
C ASP A 57 7.70 7.01 -4.75
N ALA A 58 8.18 8.02 -4.03
CA ALA A 58 9.04 9.06 -4.60
C ALA A 58 10.32 8.51 -5.25
N GLY A 59 10.84 7.37 -4.78
CA GLY A 59 12.02 6.71 -5.35
C GLY A 59 11.76 6.12 -6.74
N PHE A 60 10.52 5.72 -7.03
CA PHE A 60 10.13 5.09 -8.30
C PHE A 60 8.96 5.81 -8.98
N TYR A 61 8.74 7.10 -8.69
CA TYR A 61 7.64 7.90 -9.22
C TYR A 61 7.39 7.71 -10.72
N GLY A 62 8.44 7.82 -11.54
CA GLY A 62 8.31 7.67 -13.00
C GLY A 62 7.91 6.26 -13.44
N VAL A 63 8.39 5.24 -12.72
CA VAL A 63 8.01 3.85 -12.96
C VAL A 63 6.55 3.62 -12.57
N CYS A 64 6.11 4.20 -11.44
CA CYS A 64 4.71 4.19 -11.02
C CYS A 64 3.78 4.83 -12.04
N MET A 65 4.13 6.02 -12.53
CA MET A 65 3.32 6.72 -13.53
C MET A 65 3.10 5.87 -14.79
N ASN A 66 4.12 5.11 -15.20
CA ASN A 66 4.07 4.21 -16.33
C ASN A 66 3.23 2.97 -16.04
N TYR A 67 3.58 2.16 -15.03
CA TYR A 67 2.88 0.89 -14.81
C TYR A 67 1.41 1.09 -14.47
N LEU A 68 1.07 2.16 -13.74
CA LEU A 68 -0.31 2.44 -13.36
C LEU A 68 -1.16 2.83 -14.58
N GLY A 69 -0.61 3.66 -15.46
CA GLY A 69 -1.25 4.02 -16.73
C GLY A 69 -1.39 2.83 -17.68
N GLU A 70 -0.31 2.07 -17.88
CA GLU A 70 -0.30 0.90 -18.76
C GLU A 70 -1.26 -0.20 -18.27
N THR A 71 -1.31 -0.44 -16.95
CA THR A 71 -2.24 -1.43 -16.37
C THR A 71 -3.68 -0.98 -16.54
N ALA A 72 -3.99 0.30 -16.28
CA ALA A 72 -5.34 0.83 -16.50
C ALA A 72 -5.78 0.72 -17.97
N SER A 73 -4.89 1.07 -18.92
CA SER A 73 -5.17 0.89 -20.36
C SER A 73 -5.36 -0.57 -20.75
N PHE A 74 -4.55 -1.48 -20.21
CA PHE A 74 -4.69 -2.92 -20.43
C PHE A 74 -6.04 -3.44 -19.93
N LEU A 75 -6.45 -3.07 -18.71
CA LEU A 75 -7.74 -3.45 -18.14
C LEU A 75 -8.90 -2.97 -19.01
N GLN A 76 -8.88 -1.71 -19.45
CA GLN A 76 -9.93 -1.15 -20.32
C GLN A 76 -10.02 -1.87 -21.67
N ALA A 77 -8.88 -2.24 -22.25
CA ALA A 77 -8.84 -2.82 -23.59
C ALA A 77 -9.19 -4.31 -23.61
N TYR A 78 -8.86 -5.06 -22.55
CA TYR A 78 -8.83 -6.52 -22.59
C TYR A 78 -9.61 -7.21 -21.47
N MET A 79 -10.12 -6.49 -20.47
CA MET A 79 -10.84 -7.09 -19.35
C MET A 79 -12.22 -6.47 -19.14
N ASN A 80 -13.22 -7.32 -18.88
CA ASN A 80 -14.54 -6.89 -18.45
C ASN A 80 -14.55 -6.69 -16.93
N VAL A 81 -13.87 -5.63 -16.45
CA VAL A 81 -13.75 -5.37 -15.01
C VAL A 81 -15.08 -5.06 -14.33
N SER A 82 -16.07 -4.53 -15.06
CA SER A 82 -17.40 -4.24 -14.49
C SER A 82 -18.16 -5.50 -14.10
N ALA A 83 -17.84 -6.65 -14.71
CA ALA A 83 -18.36 -7.94 -14.26
C ALA A 83 -17.86 -8.35 -12.86
N LEU A 84 -16.87 -7.64 -12.30
CA LEU A 84 -16.30 -7.87 -10.97
C LEU A 84 -16.73 -6.81 -9.94
N ASP A 85 -17.58 -5.85 -10.30
CA ASP A 85 -17.94 -4.72 -9.42
C ASP A 85 -18.49 -5.18 -8.06
N ALA A 86 -19.35 -6.19 -8.05
CA ALA A 86 -19.90 -6.75 -6.82
C ALA A 86 -18.82 -7.36 -5.92
N GLN A 87 -17.85 -8.06 -6.51
CA GLN A 87 -16.73 -8.68 -5.81
C GLN A 87 -15.76 -7.62 -5.28
N VAL A 88 -15.47 -6.57 -6.05
CA VAL A 88 -14.66 -5.44 -5.61
C VAL A 88 -15.30 -4.74 -4.41
N GLN A 89 -16.61 -4.49 -4.46
CA GLN A 89 -17.35 -3.91 -3.33
C GLN A 89 -17.32 -4.80 -2.09
N GLN A 90 -17.54 -6.11 -2.25
CA GLN A 90 -17.49 -7.07 -1.15
C GLN A 90 -16.10 -7.16 -0.53
N ALA A 91 -15.05 -7.24 -1.36
CA ALA A 91 -13.66 -7.27 -0.89
C ALA A 91 -13.31 -5.99 -0.14
N THR A 92 -13.68 -4.82 -0.69
CA THR A 92 -13.43 -3.52 -0.05
C THR A 92 -14.13 -3.41 1.29
N ALA A 93 -15.39 -3.83 1.37
CA ALA A 93 -16.13 -3.86 2.63
C ALA A 93 -15.47 -4.81 3.64
N ALA A 94 -15.03 -5.99 3.20
CA ALA A 94 -14.37 -6.96 4.06
C ALA A 94 -13.05 -6.42 4.64
N VAL A 95 -12.14 -5.91 3.81
CA VAL A 95 -10.83 -5.43 4.30
C VAL A 95 -10.95 -4.22 5.24
N ARG A 96 -11.96 -3.37 5.05
CA ARG A 96 -12.24 -2.22 5.92
C ARG A 96 -12.82 -2.60 7.29
N LEU A 97 -13.28 -3.84 7.49
CA LEU A 97 -13.73 -4.31 8.81
C LEU A 97 -12.59 -4.77 9.72
N PHE A 98 -11.43 -5.09 9.14
CA PHE A 98 -10.31 -5.70 9.88
C PHE A 98 -9.23 -4.69 10.27
N ASP A 99 -9.36 -3.42 9.89
CA ASP A 99 -8.40 -2.34 10.18
C ASP A 99 -6.94 -2.80 10.03
N PHE A 100 -6.59 -3.36 8.87
CA PHE A 100 -5.23 -3.86 8.65
C PHE A 100 -4.21 -2.71 8.79
N GLU A 101 -3.20 -2.92 9.62
CA GLU A 101 -2.15 -1.94 9.87
C GLU A 101 -0.78 -2.47 9.43
N LEU A 102 0.01 -1.61 8.82
CA LEU A 102 1.46 -1.76 8.84
C LEU A 102 1.97 -1.15 10.14
N VAL A 103 2.73 -1.92 10.91
CA VAL A 103 3.32 -1.44 12.17
C VAL A 103 4.83 -1.42 12.08
N GLN A 104 5.46 -0.56 12.87
CA GLN A 104 6.91 -0.49 13.00
C GLN A 104 7.30 0.08 14.36
N TYR A 105 8.47 -0.28 14.86
CA TYR A 105 9.10 0.47 15.94
C TYR A 105 9.97 1.58 15.34
N GLY A 106 9.71 2.82 15.73
CA GLY A 106 10.40 4.00 15.21
C GLY A 106 10.54 5.10 16.24
N ALA A 107 11.37 6.08 15.94
CA ALA A 107 11.52 7.30 16.73
C ALA A 107 11.68 8.48 15.78
N VAL A 108 11.29 9.67 16.24
CA VAL A 108 11.37 10.91 15.43
C VAL A 108 12.83 11.28 15.13
N ASP A 109 13.73 10.99 16.06
CA ASP A 109 15.18 11.15 15.96
C ASP A 109 15.91 10.19 16.93
N MET A 110 17.25 10.16 16.91
CA MET A 110 18.06 9.27 17.77
C MET A 110 17.91 9.50 19.28
N THR A 111 17.39 10.66 19.71
CA THR A 111 17.27 11.00 21.14
C THR A 111 15.83 10.84 21.64
N SER A 112 14.88 10.68 20.73
CA SER A 112 13.47 10.46 21.03
C SER A 112 13.22 9.03 21.56
N PRO A 113 12.22 8.85 22.43
CA PRO A 113 11.80 7.52 22.84
C PRO A 113 11.34 6.68 21.65
N LEU A 114 11.63 5.38 21.69
CA LEU A 114 11.10 4.40 20.74
C LEU A 114 9.57 4.30 20.90
N GLN A 115 8.85 4.33 19.79
CA GLN A 115 7.40 4.23 19.72
C GLN A 115 6.97 3.17 18.71
N LEU A 116 5.80 2.56 18.93
CA LEU A 116 5.15 1.71 17.94
C LEU A 116 4.30 2.60 17.02
N ASP A 117 4.81 2.85 15.83
CA ASP A 117 4.10 3.51 14.75
C ASP A 117 3.15 2.55 14.06
N ARG A 118 2.01 3.08 13.62
CA ARG A 118 0.96 2.33 12.92
C ARG A 118 0.50 3.13 11.70
N LEU A 119 0.33 2.45 10.58
CA LEU A 119 -0.26 2.98 9.36
C LEU A 119 -1.42 2.08 8.96
N LEU A 120 -2.63 2.63 8.99
CA LEU A 120 -3.81 1.96 8.45
C LEU A 120 -3.66 1.79 6.93
N LEU A 121 -3.80 0.55 6.44
CA LEU A 121 -3.66 0.24 5.02
C LEU A 121 -4.75 0.88 4.16
N PHE A 122 -5.99 0.88 4.65
CA PHE A 122 -7.14 1.46 3.94
C PHE A 122 -7.74 2.62 4.75
N ASN A 123 -7.15 3.80 4.60
CA ASN A 123 -7.63 5.00 5.28
C ASN A 123 -8.83 5.60 4.53
N PRO A 124 -10.03 5.67 5.14
CA PRO A 124 -11.20 6.24 4.45
C PRO A 124 -11.08 7.73 4.12
N LEU A 125 -10.08 8.42 4.69
CA LEU A 125 -9.78 9.83 4.44
C LEU A 125 -8.65 10.05 3.42
N ASP A 126 -7.92 8.99 3.03
CA ASP A 126 -6.78 9.08 2.11
C ASP A 126 -6.60 7.77 1.33
N ASP A 127 -7.02 7.78 0.07
CA ASP A 127 -6.98 6.63 -0.85
C ASP A 127 -5.68 6.55 -1.65
N ARG A 128 -4.74 7.50 -1.48
CA ARG A 128 -3.52 7.59 -2.29
C ARG A 128 -2.62 6.37 -2.13
N ILE A 129 -2.78 5.64 -1.03
CA ILE A 129 -2.03 4.41 -0.74
C ILE A 129 -2.80 3.12 -1.06
N ASP A 130 -4.10 3.21 -1.41
CA ASP A 130 -4.99 2.04 -1.50
C ASP A 130 -4.50 1.00 -2.52
N ILE A 131 -3.88 1.42 -3.63
CA ILE A 131 -3.31 0.48 -4.59
C ILE A 131 -2.17 -0.36 -3.98
N TYR A 132 -1.29 0.26 -3.20
CA TYR A 132 -0.18 -0.44 -2.55
C TYR A 132 -0.72 -1.33 -1.43
N ALA A 133 -1.74 -0.86 -0.69
CA ALA A 133 -2.46 -1.68 0.27
C ALA A 133 -3.09 -2.91 -0.39
N TRP A 134 -3.72 -2.77 -1.55
CA TRP A 134 -4.27 -3.90 -2.30
C TRP A 134 -3.20 -4.86 -2.79
N MET A 135 -2.01 -4.40 -3.16
CA MET A 135 -0.89 -5.29 -3.49
C MET A 135 -0.47 -6.14 -2.27
N PHE A 136 -0.39 -5.54 -1.07
CA PHE A 136 -0.17 -6.31 0.17
C PHE A 136 -1.29 -7.31 0.43
N MET A 137 -2.55 -6.88 0.31
CA MET A 137 -3.71 -7.72 0.60
C MET A 137 -3.88 -8.89 -0.38
N VAL A 138 -3.61 -8.67 -1.66
CA VAL A 138 -3.65 -9.74 -2.68
C VAL A 138 -2.60 -10.80 -2.35
N GLU A 139 -1.37 -10.38 -2.03
CA GLU A 139 -0.32 -11.34 -1.69
C GLU A 139 -0.55 -12.03 -0.34
N TRP A 140 -1.15 -11.35 0.63
CA TRP A 140 -1.60 -11.97 1.87
C TRP A 140 -2.70 -13.01 1.62
N ALA A 141 -3.71 -12.68 0.82
CA ALA A 141 -4.80 -13.59 0.48
C ALA A 141 -4.31 -14.82 -0.32
N LEU A 142 -3.22 -14.68 -1.09
CA LEU A 142 -2.57 -15.78 -1.82
C LEU A 142 -1.55 -16.56 -0.98
N GLY A 143 -1.31 -16.19 0.28
CA GLY A 143 -0.33 -16.83 1.16
C GLY A 143 1.13 -16.52 0.81
N ILE A 144 1.38 -15.49 0.01
CA ILE A 144 2.72 -15.00 -0.35
C ILE A 144 3.28 -14.10 0.76
N ARG A 145 2.41 -13.39 1.48
CA ARG A 145 2.74 -12.60 2.67
C ARG A 145 1.96 -13.10 3.88
N GLU A 146 2.57 -12.98 5.04
CA GLU A 146 1.93 -13.31 6.31
C GLU A 146 1.47 -12.03 7.02
N GLY A 147 0.37 -12.16 7.77
CA GLY A 147 -0.12 -11.13 8.67
C GLY A 147 -0.24 -11.73 10.07
N VAL A 148 -0.03 -10.91 11.09
CA VAL A 148 -0.16 -11.33 12.49
C VAL A 148 -1.25 -10.51 13.17
N ARG A 149 -1.96 -11.14 14.10
CA ARG A 149 -2.91 -10.48 15.00
C ARG A 149 -2.34 -10.56 16.41
N PHE A 150 -2.19 -9.40 17.04
CA PHE A 150 -1.78 -9.33 18.44
C PHE A 150 -3.04 -9.22 19.30
N GLU A 151 -3.24 -10.19 20.18
CA GLU A 151 -4.27 -10.14 21.21
C GLU A 151 -3.59 -9.96 22.56
N GLY A 152 -3.96 -8.89 23.28
CA GLY A 152 -3.56 -8.74 24.67
C GLY A 152 -4.29 -9.76 25.53
N ASP A 153 -3.66 -10.14 26.64
CA ASP A 153 -4.19 -11.06 27.64
C ASP A 153 -5.14 -10.40 28.67
N HIS A 154 -5.56 -9.14 28.43
CA HIS A 154 -6.34 -8.32 29.38
C HIS A 154 -7.46 -7.51 28.74
#